data_AF-A0A259JVH5-F1
#
_entry.id   AF-A0A259JVH5-F1
#
_cell.length_a   1.000
_cell.length_b   1.000
_cell.length_c   1.000
_cell.angle_alpha   90.00
_cell.angle_beta   90.00
_cell.angle_gamma   90.00
#
_symmetry.space_group_name_H-M   'P 1'
#
loop_
_entity.id
_entity.type
_entity.pdbx_description
1 polymer ?
#
loop_
_entity_poly.entity_id
_entity_poly.type
_entity_poly.pdbx_seq_one_letter_code
_entity_poly.pdbx_strand_id
1 'polypeptide(L)' 'MMNLAEYRNRNSKLADFLPWAALVDEGVILNKDGSFQRTARFRGPDLDSAVPAELVAAAGRLNNTF' A
#
# COMPACT_ATOMS: atom_id res chain seq x y z
N MET A 1 -21.13 -10.02 -1.03
CA MET A 1 -20.84 -9.05 -2.10
C MET A 1 -20.73 -9.83 -3.41
N MET A 2 -21.40 -9.40 -4.47
CA MET A 2 -21.44 -10.15 -5.76
C MET A 2 -20.08 -10.07 -6.45
N ASN A 3 -19.56 -11.20 -6.94
CA ASN A 3 -18.26 -11.25 -7.60
C ASN A 3 -18.41 -10.72 -9.04
N LEU A 4 -17.81 -9.58 -9.34
CA LEU A 4 -17.91 -8.97 -10.68
C LEU A 4 -16.83 -9.49 -11.64
N ALA A 5 -15.90 -10.33 -11.17
CA ALA A 5 -14.79 -10.85 -11.97
C ALA A 5 -15.26 -11.77 -13.11
N GLU A 6 -16.40 -12.45 -12.91
CA GLU A 6 -17.02 -13.37 -13.87
C GLU A 6 -17.58 -12.65 -15.12
N TYR A 7 -17.86 -11.35 -15.04
CA TYR A 7 -18.36 -10.55 -16.18
C TYR A 7 -17.25 -9.83 -16.95
N ARG A 8 -15.98 -10.07 -16.62
CA ARG A 8 -14.87 -9.27 -17.13
C ARG A 8 -14.35 -9.81 -18.46
N ASN A 9 -14.64 -9.08 -19.55
CA ASN A 9 -14.22 -9.42 -20.92
C ASN A 9 -12.80 -8.90 -21.28
N ARG A 10 -11.90 -8.72 -20.31
CA ARG A 10 -10.57 -8.10 -20.51
C ARG A 10 -9.51 -8.74 -19.60
N ASN A 11 -8.32 -9.00 -20.15
CA ASN A 11 -7.18 -9.60 -19.44
C ASN A 11 -6.90 -8.95 -18.08
N SER A 12 -6.41 -9.78 -17.15
CA SER A 12 -5.92 -9.33 -15.85
C SER A 12 -4.79 -8.32 -16.02
N LYS A 13 -4.84 -7.25 -15.23
CA LYS A 13 -3.85 -6.20 -15.15
C LYS A 13 -3.27 -6.18 -13.73
N LEU A 14 -2.09 -5.60 -13.55
CA LEU A 14 -1.49 -5.40 -12.22
C LEU A 14 -2.48 -4.78 -11.23
N ALA A 15 -3.25 -3.79 -11.69
CA ALA A 15 -4.27 -3.12 -10.89
C ALA A 15 -5.29 -4.09 -10.27
N ASP A 16 -5.53 -5.28 -10.84
CA ASP A 16 -6.48 -6.26 -10.32
C ASP A 16 -5.98 -6.99 -9.09
N PHE A 17 -4.66 -7.14 -8.97
CA PHE A 17 -4.00 -7.81 -7.84
C PHE A 17 -3.72 -6.88 -6.67
N LEU A 18 -3.77 -5.58 -6.88
CA LEU A 18 -3.53 -4.60 -5.83
C LEU A 18 -4.81 -4.38 -5.00
N PRO A 19 -4.72 -4.21 -3.67
CA PRO A 19 -5.89 -4.11 -2.78
C PRO A 19 -6.62 -2.76 -2.88
N TRP A 20 -5.92 -1.66 -3.18
CA TRP A 20 -6.47 -0.33 -3.38
C TRP A 20 -7.43 -0.23 -4.60
N ALA A 21 -8.50 0.54 -4.43
CA ALA A 21 -9.48 0.88 -5.45
C ALA A 21 -9.40 2.36 -5.86
N ALA A 22 -9.29 3.28 -4.90
CA ALA A 22 -9.21 4.72 -5.16
C ALA A 22 -8.56 5.51 -4.01
N LEU A 23 -7.94 6.65 -4.34
CA LEU A 23 -7.63 7.71 -3.38
C LEU A 23 -8.88 8.59 -3.26
N VAL A 24 -9.60 8.47 -2.15
CA VAL A 24 -10.93 9.10 -1.98
C VAL A 24 -10.86 10.42 -1.23
N ASP A 25 -9.76 10.67 -0.52
CA ASP A 25 -9.44 11.93 0.16
C ASP A 25 -7.92 12.03 0.38
N GLU A 26 -7.43 13.16 0.89
CA GLU A 26 -6.02 13.36 1.22
C GLU A 26 -5.51 12.29 2.20
N GLY A 27 -4.70 11.36 1.70
CA GLY A 27 -4.11 10.27 2.50
C GLY A 27 -5.06 9.11 2.82
N VAL A 28 -6.29 9.10 2.28
CA VAL A 28 -7.30 8.06 2.50
C VAL A 28 -7.48 7.19 1.26
N ILE A 29 -7.17 5.90 1.39
CA ILE A 29 -7.34 4.90 0.32
C ILE A 29 -8.58 4.05 0.61
N LEU A 30 -9.47 3.94 -0.36
CA LEU A 30 -10.53 2.92 -0.39
C LEU A 30 -9.95 1.64 -0.99
N ASN A 31 -10.05 0.53 -0.27
CA ASN A 31 -9.69 -0.79 -0.77
C ASN A 31 -10.88 -1.48 -1.44
N LYS A 32 -10.57 -2.48 -2.28
CA LYS A 32 -11.56 -3.27 -3.03
C LYS A 32 -12.47 -4.12 -2.16
N ASP A 33 -12.06 -4.41 -0.93
CA ASP A 33 -12.88 -5.09 0.09
C ASP A 33 -13.82 -4.13 0.84
N GLY A 34 -13.78 -2.83 0.52
CA GLY A 34 -14.56 -1.78 1.18
C GLY A 34 -13.92 -1.20 2.44
N SER A 35 -12.74 -1.69 2.85
CA SER A 35 -12.00 -1.10 3.97
C SER A 35 -11.36 0.23 3.59
N PHE A 36 -11.16 1.10 4.58
CA PHE A 36 -10.35 2.31 4.44
C PHE A 36 -8.96 2.09 5.01
N GLN A 37 -7.94 2.43 4.23
CA GLN A 37 -6.56 2.54 4.70
C GLN A 37 -6.25 4.01 5.02
N ARG A 38 -5.73 4.25 6.23
CA ARG A 38 -5.18 5.55 6.63
C ARG A 38 -3.66 5.54 6.43
N THR A 39 -3.16 6.49 5.66
CA THR A 39 -1.72 6.59 5.36
C THR A 39 -1.05 7.59 6.28
N ALA A 40 0.14 7.25 6.81
CA ALA A 40 1.00 8.19 7.54
C ALA A 40 2.21 8.55 6.69
N ARG A 41 2.59 9.82 6.69
CA ARG A 41 3.84 10.27 6.07
C ARG A 41 4.94 10.31 7.13
N PHE A 42 6.04 9.62 6.87
CA PHE A 42 7.24 9.64 7.71
C PHE A 42 8.43 10.12 6.90
N ARG A 43 9.24 11.02 7.47
CA ARG A 43 10.54 11.43 6.90
C ARG A 43 11.64 10.89 7.80
N GLY A 44 12.37 9.92 7.27
CA GLY A 44 13.48 9.27 7.95
C GLY A 44 14.85 9.85 7.59
N PRO A 45 15.93 9.21 8.07
CA PRO A 45 17.29 9.47 7.60
C PRO A 45 17.42 9.19 6.09
N ASP A 46 18.49 9.71 5.48
CA ASP A 46 18.80 9.45 4.07
C ASP A 46 19.03 7.96 3.82
N LEU A 47 18.12 7.34 3.07
CA LEU A 47 18.18 5.92 2.75
C LEU A 47 19.08 5.63 1.54
N ASP A 48 19.36 6.64 0.69
CA ASP A 48 20.20 6.47 -0.50
C ASP A 48 21.68 6.33 -0.12
N SER A 49 22.08 6.94 1.00
CA SER A 49 23.44 6.84 1.56
C SER A 49 23.59 5.78 2.66
N ALA A 50 22.53 5.04 3.00
CA ALA A 50 22.52 4.12 4.14
C ALA A 50 23.27 2.81 3.84
N VAL A 51 23.99 2.29 4.83
CA VAL A 51 24.59 0.95 4.71
C VAL A 51 23.53 -0.14 4.91
N PRO A 52 23.75 -1.39 4.43
CA PRO A 52 22.75 -2.46 4.54
C PRO A 52 22.22 -2.70 5.96
N ALA A 53 23.07 -2.58 6.98
CA ALA A 53 22.67 -2.74 8.38
C ALA A 53 21.70 -1.63 8.85
N GLU A 54 21.88 -0.40 8.37
CA GLU A 54 21.02 0.73 8.70
C GLU A 54 19.65 0.62 8.02
N LEU A 55 19.61 0.13 6.78
CA LEU A 55 18.36 -0.17 6.07
C LEU A 55 17.52 -1.22 6.81
N VAL A 56 18.16 -2.30 7.27
CA VAL A 56 17.50 -3.34 8.07
C VAL A 56 16.96 -2.74 9.38
N ALA A 57 17.76 -1.93 10.07
CA ALA A 57 17.33 -1.28 11.31
C ALA A 57 16.17 -0.28 11.09
N ALA A 58 16.19 0.48 9.99
CA ALA A 58 15.11 1.41 9.63
C ALA A 58 13.80 0.67 9.33
N ALA A 59 13.85 -0.40 8.54
CA ALA A 59 12.69 -1.25 8.26
C ALA A 59 12.10 -1.86 9.55
N GLY A 60 12.97 -2.37 10.43
CA GLY A 60 12.55 -2.92 11.73
C GLY A 60 11.82 -1.90 12.61
N ARG A 61 12.33 -0.67 12.70
CA ARG A 61 11.66 0.40 13.48
C ARG A 61 10.30 0.77 12.89
N LEU A 62 10.23 0.94 11.56
CA LEU A 62 8.97 1.29 10.89
C LEU A 62 7.90 0.21 11.07
N ASN A 63 8.28 -1.07 10.93
CA ASN A 63 7.36 -2.19 11.10
C ASN A 63 6.88 -2.35 12.55
N ASN A 64 7.64 -1.90 13.55
CA ASN A 64 7.29 -1.99 14.96
C ASN A 64 6.54 -0.76 15.51
N THR A 65 6.19 0.21 14.66
CA THR A 65 5.54 1.47 15.09
C THR A 65 4.01 1.33 15.21
N PHE A 66 3.42 0.20 14.80
CA PHE A 66 1.98 -0.04 14.82
C PHE A 66 1.64 -1.46 15.28
#